data_AF-A0A933VQ01-F1
#
_entry.id   AF-A0A933VQ01-F1
#
_cell.length_a   1.000
_cell.length_b   1.000
_cell.length_c   1.000
_cell.angle_alpha   90.00
_cell.angle_beta   90.00
_cell.angle_gamma   90.00
#
_symmetry.space_group_name_H-M   'P 1'
#
loop_
_entity.id
_entity.type
_entity.pdbx_description
1 polymer ?
#
loop_
_entity_poly.entity_id
_entity_poly.type
_entity_poly.pdbx_seq_one_letter_code
_entity_poly.pdbx_strand_id
1 'polypeptide(L)' 'AADGCGQDQAEITVPENMVFVLGDHRGKSSDSRVFGPVSFDLLIGRAFVIIWPLGDWAWL' A
#
# COMPACT_ATOMS: atom_id res chain seq x y z
N ALA A 1 12.08 16.03 4.66
CA ALA A 1 11.24 16.41 5.82
C ALA A 1 11.43 15.40 6.94
N ALA A 2 11.41 15.85 8.19
CA ALA A 2 11.90 15.12 9.36
C ALA A 2 10.83 14.29 10.11
N ASP A 3 9.70 14.01 9.46
CA ASP A 3 8.50 13.38 10.03
C ASP A 3 8.31 11.91 9.62
N GLY A 4 9.24 11.34 8.85
CA GLY A 4 9.21 9.91 8.48
C GLY A 4 8.08 9.53 7.53
N CYS A 5 7.29 10.47 7.04
CA CYS A 5 6.17 10.22 6.13
C CYS A 5 6.54 10.24 4.62
N GLY A 6 7.80 10.55 4.28
CA GLY A 6 8.24 10.70 2.90
C GLY A 6 8.12 12.14 2.41
N GLN A 7 8.36 12.39 1.12
CA GLN A 7 8.10 13.70 0.50
C GLN A 7 6.82 13.60 -0.34
N ASP A 8 6.15 14.74 -0.52
CA ASP A 8 4.99 14.82 -1.41
C ASP A 8 5.41 14.41 -2.83
N GLN A 9 4.63 13.52 -3.43
CA GLN A 9 4.83 13.06 -4.79
C GLN A 9 4.06 13.97 -5.75
N ALA A 10 4.60 14.16 -6.95
CA ALA A 10 3.87 14.78 -8.04
C ALA A 10 2.58 14.00 -8.35
N GLU A 11 1.55 14.72 -8.79
CA GLU A 11 0.30 14.13 -9.22
C GLU A 11 0.53 13.10 -10.34
N ILE A 12 -0.15 11.97 -10.24
CA ILE A 12 -0.09 10.89 -11.24
C ILE A 12 -1.50 10.42 -11.57
N THR A 13 -1.81 10.31 -12.86
CA THR A 13 -3.00 9.60 -13.34
C THR A 13 -2.68 8.12 -13.43
N VAL A 14 -3.40 7.30 -12.65
CA VAL A 14 -3.26 5.84 -12.69
C VAL A 14 -3.86 5.33 -14.00
N PRO A 15 -3.13 4.56 -14.82
CA PRO A 15 -3.67 3.98 -16.05
C PRO A 15 -4.85 3.04 -15.79
N GLU A 16 -5.65 2.80 -16.82
CA GLU A 16 -6.68 1.77 -16.77
C GLU A 16 -6.05 0.40 -16.44
N ASN A 17 -6.83 -0.40 -15.72
CA ASN A 17 -6.44 -1.73 -15.25
C ASN A 17 -5.18 -1.78 -14.34
N MET A 18 -4.85 -0.68 -13.67
CA MET A 18 -3.77 -0.62 -12.68
C MET A 18 -4.22 -0.04 -11.35
N VAL A 19 -3.43 -0.31 -10.31
CA VAL A 19 -3.60 0.25 -8.97
C VAL A 19 -2.33 0.92 -8.49
N PHE A 20 -2.49 2.03 -7.78
CA PHE A 20 -1.39 2.68 -7.08
C PHE A 20 -1.46 2.29 -5.60
N VAL A 21 -0.44 1.59 -5.09
CA VAL A 21 -0.42 1.06 -3.72
C VAL A 21 0.55 1.85 -2.83
N LEU A 22 0.17 2.03 -1.57
CA LEU A 22 0.96 2.70 -0.55
C LEU A 22 1.03 1.83 0.70
N GLY A 23 2.22 1.69 1.27
CA GLY A 23 2.36 1.09 2.59
C GLY A 23 2.09 2.11 3.71
N ASP A 24 1.52 1.65 4.82
CA ASP A 24 1.21 2.51 5.96
C ASP A 24 2.47 3.04 6.66
N HIS A 25 3.55 2.26 6.68
CA HIS A 25 4.86 2.73 7.17
C HIS A 25 5.58 3.53 6.08
N ARG A 26 5.09 4.74 5.82
CA ARG A 26 5.44 5.56 4.66
C ARG A 26 6.94 5.76 4.43
N GLY A 27 7.72 5.99 5.49
CA GLY A 27 9.18 6.21 5.38
C GLY A 27 10.02 4.95 5.18
N LYS A 28 9.41 3.76 5.25
CA LYS A 28 10.09 2.46 5.14
C LYS A 28 9.40 1.48 4.19
N SER A 29 8.41 1.94 3.44
CA SER A 29 7.75 1.14 2.42
C SER A 29 8.38 1.36 1.05
N SER A 30 8.70 0.26 0.37
CA SER A 30 8.97 0.26 -1.07
C SER A 30 7.65 -0.07 -1.77
N ASP A 31 6.96 0.95 -2.25
CA ASP A 31 5.61 0.86 -2.84
C ASP A 31 5.55 1.60 -4.19
N SER A 32 4.35 1.92 -4.69
CA SER A 32 4.17 2.53 -6.02
C SER A 32 4.89 3.88 -6.19
N ARG A 33 5.32 4.54 -5.11
CA ARG A 33 6.21 5.72 -5.17
C ARG A 33 7.59 5.40 -5.74
N VAL A 34 8.04 4.14 -5.63
CA VAL A 34 9.36 3.67 -6.09
C VAL A 34 9.26 2.94 -7.42
N PHE A 35 8.28 2.04 -7.57
CA PHE A 35 8.17 1.16 -8.76
C PHE A 35 6.98 1.48 -9.69
N GLY A 36 6.12 2.44 -9.33
CA GLY A 36 4.95 2.82 -10.13
C GLY A 36 3.68 1.98 -9.85
N PRO A 37 2.60 2.20 -10.63
CA PRO A 37 1.37 1.42 -10.52
C PRO A 37 1.56 -0.07 -10.84
N VAL A 38 0.70 -0.91 -10.28
CA VAL A 38 0.72 -2.38 -10.42
C VAL A 38 -0.50 -2.84 -11.22
N SER A 39 -0.34 -3.84 -12.10
CA SER A 39 -1.47 -4.44 -12.82
C SER A 39 -2.48 -5.10 -11.87
N PHE A 40 -3.78 -4.99 -12.17
CA PHE A 40 -4.83 -5.74 -11.44
C PHE A 40 -4.63 -7.25 -11.50
N ASP A 41 -3.99 -7.78 -12.55
CA ASP A 41 -3.75 -9.23 -12.69
C ASP A 41 -2.86 -9.80 -11.59
N LEU A 42 -2.11 -8.95 -10.89
CA LEU A 42 -1.28 -9.33 -9.75
C LEU A 42 -2.02 -9.28 -8.41
N LEU A 43 -3.28 -8.82 -8.37
CA LEU A 43 -4.08 -8.81 -7.17
C LEU A 43 -4.68 -10.19 -6.90
N ILE A 44 -4.27 -10.79 -5.79
CA ILE A 44 -4.78 -12.09 -5.34
C ILE A 44 -6.05 -11.91 -4.50
N GLY A 45 -6.13 -10.87 -3.67
CA GLY A 45 -7.29 -10.63 -2.80
C GLY A 45 -7.09 -9.47 -1.81
N ARG A 46 -8.08 -9.26 -0.95
CA ARG A 46 -8.07 -8.23 0.11
C ARG A 46 -7.82 -8.87 1.47
N ALA A 47 -6.93 -8.29 2.27
CA ALA A 47 -6.81 -8.64 3.69
C ALA A 47 -8.11 -8.24 4.43
N PHE A 48 -8.72 -9.19 5.13
CA PHE A 48 -10.02 -9.01 5.77
C PHE A 48 -10.05 -9.40 7.26
N VAL A 49 -8.96 -9.99 7.79
CA VAL A 49 -8.88 -10.43 9.18
C VAL A 49 -7.43 -10.33 9.69
N ILE A 50 -7.28 -9.93 10.94
CA ILE A 50 -6.08 -10.10 11.74
C ILE A 50 -6.31 -11.35 12.58
N ILE A 51 -5.55 -12.41 12.30
CA ILE A 51 -5.72 -13.71 12.97
C ILE A 51 -4.75 -13.93 14.14
N TRP A 52 -3.71 -13.11 14.26
CA TRP A 52 -2.66 -13.25 15.26
C TRP A 52 -2.38 -11.91 15.97
N PRO A 53 -2.12 -11.92 17.30
CA PRO A 53 -2.11 -13.07 18.21
C PRO A 53 -3.52 -13.66 18.43
N LEU A 54 -3.61 -14.95 18.76
CA LEU A 54 -4.89 -15.70 18.82
C LEU A 54 -5.94 -15.07 19.76
N GLY A 55 -5.51 -14.32 20.78
CA GLY A 55 -6.41 -13.61 21.69
C GLY A 55 -6.93 -12.27 21.17
N ASP A 56 -6.28 -11.69 20.16
CA ASP A 56 -6.56 -10.35 19.62
C ASP A 56 -6.98 -10.43 18.14
N TRP A 57 -7.68 -11.50 17.75
CA TRP A 57 -8.18 -11.61 16.39
C TRP A 57 -9.28 -10.57 16.13
N ALA A 58 -9.25 -9.95 14.95
CA ALA A 58 -10.17 -8.87 14.58
C ALA A 58 -10.46 -8.85 13.07
N TRP A 59 -11.67 -8.42 12.68
CA TRP A 59 -11.99 -8.12 11.28
C TRP A 59 -11.38 -6.78 10.85
N LEU A 60 -10.95 -6.69 9.58
CA LEU A 60 -10.39 -5.47 8.96
C LEU A 60 -11.43 -4.63 8.20
#